data_AF-S4NWA6-F1
#
_entry.id   AF-S4NWA6-F1
#
_cell.length_a   1.000
_cell.length_b   1.000
_cell.length_c   1.000
_cell.angle_alpha   90.00
_cell.angle_beta   90.00
_cell.angle_gamma   90.00
#
_symmetry.space_group_name_H-M   'P 1'
#
loop_
_entity.id
_entity.type
_entity.pdbx_description
1 polymer ?
#
loop_
_entity_poly.entity_id
_entity_poly.type
_entity_poly.pdbx_seq_one_letter_code
_entity_poly.pdbx_strand_id
1 'polypeptide(L)' 'VLYFSSETLSSQELSDFLKCKLDDKHWPDRTIKVDNLPTNPHGKISKRMLSQLFEKSSQMPKTLDSLKLMFLKELKVVLG' A
#
# COMPACT_ATOMS: atom_id res chain seq x y z
N VAL A 1 -1.45 -8.08 6.42
CA VAL A 1 -1.57 -6.75 5.75
C VAL A 1 -3.03 -6.31 5.81
N LEU A 2 -3.29 -5.12 6.33
CA LEU A 2 -4.59 -4.49 6.46
C LEU A 2 -4.74 -3.38 5.40
N TYR A 3 -5.90 -3.29 4.75
CA TYR A 3 -6.24 -2.20 3.83
C TYR A 3 -7.41 -1.41 4.40
N PHE A 4 -7.33 -0.08 4.31
CA PHE A 4 -8.40 0.79 4.76
C PHE A 4 -8.57 1.98 3.81
N SER A 5 -9.79 2.51 3.76
CA SER A 5 -10.21 3.64 2.93
C SER A 5 -10.88 4.66 3.84
N SER A 6 -10.31 5.86 3.92
CA SER A 6 -10.87 6.92 4.75
C SER A 6 -10.26 8.26 4.36
N GLU A 7 -11.08 9.31 4.32
CA GLU A 7 -10.61 10.66 4.02
C GLU A 7 -9.86 11.26 5.20
N THR A 8 -10.40 11.10 6.41
CA THR A 8 -9.92 11.77 7.63
C THR A 8 -8.98 10.91 8.47
N LEU A 9 -9.01 9.58 8.34
CA LEU A 9 -8.22 8.68 9.17
C LEU A 9 -6.79 8.53 8.63
N SER A 10 -5.80 8.69 9.51
CA SER A 10 -4.40 8.36 9.23
C SER A 10 -4.07 6.90 9.57
N SER A 11 -3.00 6.37 8.97
CA SER A 11 -2.53 5.01 9.28
C SER A 11 -2.03 4.86 10.71
N GLN A 12 -1.56 5.95 11.33
CA GLN A 12 -1.04 5.94 12.69
C GLN A 12 -2.19 5.86 13.70
N GLU A 13 -3.23 6.68 13.53
CA GLU A 13 -4.41 6.65 14.39
C GLU A 13 -5.13 5.31 14.33
N LEU A 14 -5.26 4.71 13.14
CA LEU A 14 -5.81 3.37 12.99
C LEU A 14 -4.97 2.32 13.72
N SER A 15 -3.65 2.41 13.59
CA SER A 15 -2.72 1.52 14.27
C SER A 15 -2.90 1.63 15.79
N ASP A 16 -2.84 2.82 16.34
CA ASP A 16 -2.94 3.03 17.79
C ASP A 16 -4.32 2.62 18.34
N PHE A 17 -5.39 2.84 17.56
CA PHE A 17 -6.72 2.32 17.90
C PHE A 17 -6.77 0.78 17.94
N LEU A 18 -6.19 0.12 16.94
CA LEU A 18 -6.16 -1.34 16.85
C LEU A 18 -5.33 -1.96 17.96
N LYS A 19 -4.22 -1.33 18.39
CA LYS A 19 -3.38 -1.85 19.50
C LYS A 19 -4.17 -1.96 20.81
N CYS A 20 -5.09 -1.03 21.02
CA CYS A 20 -5.94 -1.03 22.22
C CYS A 20 -7.10 -2.04 22.15
N LYS A 21 -7.37 -2.62 20.98
CA LYS A 21 -8.55 -3.47 20.73
C LYS A 21 -8.24 -4.90 20.30
N LEU A 22 -7.06 -5.13 19.72
CA LEU A 22 -6.61 -6.43 19.24
C LEU A 22 -5.43 -6.90 20.07
N ASP A 23 -5.43 -8.19 20.36
CA ASP A 23 -4.32 -8.95 20.89
C ASP A 23 -3.20 -9.09 19.84
N ASP A 24 -1.96 -9.23 20.32
CA ASP A 24 -0.74 -9.20 19.49
C ASP A 24 -0.75 -10.20 18.33
N LYS A 25 -1.50 -11.30 18.45
CA LYS A 25 -1.65 -12.33 17.40
C LYS A 25 -2.45 -11.87 16.19
N HIS A 26 -3.36 -10.90 16.35
CA HIS A 26 -4.18 -10.38 15.26
C HIS A 26 -3.65 -9.06 14.70
N TRP A 27 -2.46 -8.66 15.15
CA TRP A 27 -1.80 -7.45 14.71
C TRP A 27 -1.35 -7.55 13.25
N PRO A 28 -1.77 -6.62 12.35
CA PRO A 28 -1.31 -6.65 10.97
C PRO A 28 0.12 -6.12 10.84
N ASP A 29 1.00 -6.86 10.16
CA ASP A 29 2.40 -6.44 9.91
C ASP A 29 2.53 -5.11 9.15
N ARG A 30 1.52 -4.78 8.33
CA ARG A 30 1.47 -3.58 7.49
C ARG A 30 0.05 -3.11 7.32
N THR A 31 -0.11 -1.79 7.35
CA THR A 31 -1.38 -1.09 7.13
C THR A 31 -1.23 -0.21 5.89
N ILE A 32 -2.17 -0.32 4.96
CA ILE A 32 -2.11 0.37 3.66
C ILE A 32 -3.38 1.19 3.51
N LYS A 33 -3.21 2.51 3.40
CA LYS A 33 -4.28 3.43 3.03
C LYS A 33 -4.49 3.37 1.52
N VAL A 34 -5.73 3.16 1.09
CA VAL A 34 -6.14 3.25 -0.30
C VAL A 34 -7.24 4.29 -0.43
N ASP A 35 -7.27 5.03 -1.53
CA ASP A 35 -8.33 6.02 -1.75
C ASP A 35 -9.68 5.33 -1.93
N ASN A 36 -9.69 4.24 -2.71
CA ASN A 36 -10.84 3.38 -2.94
C ASN A 36 -10.44 1.90 -2.88
N LEU A 37 -11.30 1.06 -2.31
CA LEU A 37 -11.12 -0.39 -2.34
C LEU A 37 -11.35 -0.92 -3.75
N PRO A 38 -10.41 -1.70 -4.31
CA PRO A 38 -10.54 -2.24 -5.66
C PRO A 38 -11.65 -3.30 -5.71
N THR A 39 -12.64 -3.04 -6.55
CA THR A 39 -13.77 -3.95 -6.79
C THR A 39 -13.64 -4.62 -8.16
N ASN A 40 -14.26 -5.78 -8.29
CA ASN A 40 -14.48 -6.42 -9.59
C ASN A 40 -15.65 -5.75 -10.33
N PRO A 41 -15.92 -6.08 -11.60
CA PRO A 41 -17.05 -5.52 -12.37
C PRO A 41 -18.42 -5.75 -11.72
N HIS A 42 -18.53 -6.68 -10.77
CA HIS A 42 -19.74 -6.97 -10.01
C HIS A 42 -19.79 -6.24 -8.66
N GLY A 43 -18.87 -5.30 -8.39
CA GLY A 43 -18.82 -4.52 -7.16
C GLY A 43 -18.25 -5.25 -5.93
N LYS A 44 -17.82 -6.52 -6.06
CA LYS A 44 -17.19 -7.26 -4.95
C LYS A 44 -15.73 -6.88 -4.82
N ILE A 45 -15.24 -6.77 -3.59
CA ILE A 45 -13.81 -6.51 -3.31
C ILE A 45 -12.97 -7.63 -3.91
N SER A 46 -11.97 -7.26 -4.71
CA SER A 46 -11.09 -8.22 -5.36
C SER A 46 -9.77 -8.36 -4.61
N LYS A 47 -9.61 -9.49 -3.90
CA LYS A 47 -8.35 -9.83 -3.20
C LYS A 47 -7.15 -9.83 -4.14
N ARG A 48 -7.34 -10.28 -5.39
CA ARG A 48 -6.27 -10.29 -6.40
C ARG A 48 -5.76 -8.87 -6.70
N MET A 49 -6.67 -7.91 -6.85
CA MET A 49 -6.29 -6.52 -7.12
C MET A 49 -5.64 -5.85 -5.90
N LEU A 50 -6.10 -6.19 -4.69
CA LEU A 50 -5.42 -5.77 -3.44
C LEU A 50 -3.98 -6.30 -3.37
N SER A 51 -3.76 -7.58 -3.66
CA SER A 51 -2.41 -8.16 -3.69
C SER A 51 -1.50 -7.46 -4.70
N GLN A 52 -2.00 -7.17 -5.91
CA GLN A 52 -1.24 -6.44 -6.93
C GLN A 52 -0.92 -4.99 -6.52
N LEU A 53 -1.84 -4.31 -5.84
CA LEU A 53 -1.58 -2.98 -5.26
C LEU A 53 -0.46 -3.03 -4.21
N PHE A 54 -0.43 -4.08 -3.39
CA PHE A 54 0.64 -4.26 -2.41
C PHE A 54 2.00 -4.59 -3.02
N GLU A 55 2.02 -5.38 -4.08
CA GLU A 55 3.26 -5.63 -4.84
C GLU A 55 3.79 -4.34 -5.47
N LYS A 56 2.91 -3.52 -6.06
CA LYS A 56 3.28 -2.21 -6.60
C LYS A 56 3.79 -1.25 -5.52
N SER A 57 3.14 -1.18 -4.36
CA SER A 57 3.61 -0.32 -3.26
C SER A 57 4.93 -0.82 -2.66
N SER A 58 5.19 -2.13 -2.71
CA SER A 58 6.45 -2.72 -2.24
C SER A 58 7.63 -2.47 -3.19
N GLN A 59 7.38 -2.17 -4.47
CA GLN A 59 8.39 -1.78 -5.46
C GLN A 59 8.77 -0.30 -5.40
N MET A 60 8.13 0.51 -4.55
CA MET A 60 8.58 1.88 -4.31
C MET A 60 10.03 1.85 -3.81
N PRO A 61 10.94 2.63 -4.40
CA PRO A 61 12.32 2.67 -3.96
C PRO A 61 12.38 3.14 -2.50
N LYS A 62 12.72 2.21 -1.60
CA LYS A 62 12.81 2.45 -0.15
C LYS A 62 14.03 3.27 0.25
N THR A 63 14.93 3.52 -0.70
CA THR A 63 16.17 4.26 -0.52
C THR A 63 16.33 5.26 -1.64
N LEU A 64 16.98 6.40 -1.33
CA LEU A 64 17.28 7.43 -2.31
C LEU A 64 18.08 6.89 -3.51
N ASP A 65 18.98 5.94 -3.26
CA ASP A 65 19.81 5.34 -4.32
C ASP A 65 19.00 4.46 -5.26
N SER A 66 18.05 3.67 -4.73
CA SER A 66 17.11 2.93 -5.58
C SER A 66 16.21 3.84 -6.41
N LEU A 67 15.83 5.01 -5.86
CA LEU A 67 15.02 5.99 -6.58
C LEU A 67 15.80 6.64 -7.72
N LYS A 68 17.04 7.04 -7.44
CA LYS A 68 17.97 7.56 -8.46
C LYS A 68 18.20 6.55 -9.58
N LEU A 69 18.40 5.27 -9.23
CA LEU A 69 18.63 4.21 -10.22
C LEU A 69 17.40 3.99 -11.10
N MET A 70 16.20 3.96 -10.52
CA MET A 70 14.95 3.87 -11.29
C MET A 70 14.75 5.07 -12.22
N PHE A 71 14.99 6.29 -11.72
CA PHE A 71 14.86 7.51 -12.51
C PHE A 71 15.85 7.56 -13.69
N LEU A 72 17.13 7.22 -13.46
CA LEU A 72 18.14 7.17 -14.52
C LEU A 72 17.82 6.10 -15.57
N LYS A 73 17.25 4.96 -15.15
CA LYS A 73 16.82 3.90 -16.07
C LYS A 73 15.69 4.39 -16.98
N GLU A 74 14.68 5.04 -16.42
CA GLU A 74 13.57 5.63 -17.20
C GLU A 74 14.07 6.74 -18.14
N LEU A 75 14.93 7.65 -17.66
CA LEU A 75 15.54 8.69 -18.50
C LEU A 75 16.28 8.10 -19.69
N LYS A 76 17.06 7.03 -19.50
CA LYS A 76 17.78 6.37 -20.58
C LYS A 76 16.83 5.76 -21.63
N VAL A 77 15.69 5.22 -21.20
CA VAL A 77 14.68 4.66 -22.11
C VAL A 77 14.00 5.76 -22.93
N VAL A 78 13.71 6.91 -22.30
CA VAL A 78 13.04 8.03 -22.95
C VAL A 78 13.97 8.82 -23.87
N LEU A 79 15.23 8.98 -23.48
CA LEU A 79 16.18 9.83 -24.20
C LEU A 79 16.92 9.13 -25.34
N GLY A 80 16.87 7.80 -25.44
CA GLY A 80 17.39 7.03 -26.58
C GLY A 80 18.80 7.40 -27.00
#